data_AF-V7EL81-F1
#
_entry.id   AF-V7EL81-F1
#
_cell.length_a   1.000
_cell.length_b   1.000
_cell.length_c   1.000
_cell.angle_alpha   90.00
_cell.angle_beta   90.00
_cell.angle_gamma   90.00
#
_symmetry.space_group_name_H-M   'P 1'
#
loop_
_entity.id
_entity.type
_entity.pdbx_description
1 polymer ?
#
loop_
_entity_poly.entity_id
_entity_poly.type
_entity_poly.pdbx_seq_one_letter_code
_entity_poly.pdbx_strand_id
1 'polypeptide(L)' 'MSAVLQFQNGTSAGGTGSWFYYNAANRGLFWDADGTGAGAAVRVATLTGVTALTAADIALWI' A
#
# COMPACT_ATOMS: atom_id res chain seq x y z
N MET A 1 -11.84 -3.69 18.25
CA MET A 1 -11.77 -2.90 17.01
C MET A 1 -11.17 -3.81 15.96
N SER A 2 -11.86 -4.10 14.85
CA SER A 2 -11.25 -4.82 13.73
C SER A 2 -10.37 -3.83 12.96
N ALA A 3 -9.06 -4.03 12.98
CA ALA A 3 -8.18 -3.27 12.12
C ALA A 3 -8.50 -3.64 10.66
N VAL A 4 -8.82 -2.63 9.86
CA VAL A 4 -9.07 -2.79 8.42
C VAL A 4 -7.80 -2.36 7.70
N LEU A 5 -7.23 -3.27 6.91
CA LEU A 5 -6.15 -2.93 6.01
C LEU A 5 -6.73 -2.27 4.75
N GLN A 6 -6.40 -1.02 4.51
CA GLN A 6 -6.66 -0.36 3.23
C GLN A 6 -5.47 -0.58 2.30
N PHE A 7 -5.72 -1.22 1.15
CA PHE A 7 -4.69 -1.54 0.18
C PHE A 7 -5.20 -1.32 -1.25
N GLN A 8 -4.36 -0.79 -2.12
CA GLN A 8 -4.62 -0.77 -3.56
C GLN A 8 -3.37 -0.94 -4.42
N ASN A 9 -3.59 -1.33 -5.68
CA ASN A 9 -2.55 -1.31 -6.70
C ASN A 9 -2.60 0.04 -7.43
N GLY A 10 -1.47 0.73 -7.56
CA GLY A 10 -1.42 2.07 -8.16
C GLY A 10 -0.17 2.87 -7.82
N THR A 11 -0.15 4.15 -8.20
CA THR A 11 1.00 5.04 -7.96
C THR A 11 0.87 5.89 -6.69
N SER A 12 -0.30 5.88 -6.05
CA SER A 12 -0.63 6.64 -4.84
C SER A 12 -1.68 5.87 -4.02
N ALA A 13 -1.99 6.35 -2.82
CA ALA A 13 -3.19 5.97 -2.08
C ALA A 13 -4.47 6.58 -2.71
N GLY A 14 -5.64 6.15 -2.26
CA GLY A 14 -6.92 6.38 -2.94
C GLY A 14 -8.05 6.95 -2.08
N GLY A 15 -7.80 7.39 -0.85
CA GLY A 15 -8.89 7.82 0.02
C GLY A 15 -8.45 8.55 1.28
N THR A 16 -9.10 8.23 2.38
CA THR A 16 -8.82 8.80 3.71
C THR A 16 -8.42 7.68 4.66
N GLY A 17 -7.70 8.05 5.73
CA GLY A 17 -7.13 7.07 6.66
C GLY A 17 -5.80 6.55 6.12
N SER A 18 -5.16 5.61 6.79
CA SER A 18 -3.84 5.16 6.37
C SER A 18 -3.92 3.99 5.38
N TRP A 19 -3.14 4.06 4.31
CA TRP A 19 -3.19 3.12 3.19
C TRP A 19 -1.82 2.50 2.94
N PHE A 20 -1.84 1.25 2.49
CA PHE A 20 -0.76 0.72 1.67
C PHE A 20 -1.11 0.84 0.19
N TYR A 21 -0.11 1.07 -0.64
CA TYR A 21 -0.27 0.88 -2.09
C TYR A 21 0.96 0.25 -2.72
N TYR A 22 0.74 -0.55 -3.77
CA TYR A 22 1.81 -1.16 -4.56
C TYR A 22 1.92 -0.51 -5.94
N ASN A 23 3.10 0.02 -6.25
CA ASN A 23 3.43 0.57 -7.55
C ASN A 23 4.26 -0.44 -8.37
N ALA A 24 3.58 -1.16 -9.27
CA ALA A 24 4.21 -2.16 -10.12
C ALA A 24 5.27 -1.59 -11.08
N ALA A 25 5.21 -0.30 -11.44
CA ALA A 25 6.18 0.32 -12.35
C ALA A 25 7.58 0.40 -11.73
N ASN A 26 7.67 0.55 -10.40
CA ASN A 26 8.94 0.63 -9.67
C ASN A 26 9.07 -0.43 -8.56
N ARG A 27 8.18 -1.43 -8.59
CA ARG A 27 8.08 -2.53 -7.64
C ARG A 27 8.06 -2.10 -6.17
N GLY A 28 7.53 -0.92 -5.88
CA GLY A 28 7.54 -0.35 -4.54
C GLY A 28 6.25 -0.61 -3.79
N LEU A 29 6.37 -1.10 -2.55
CA LEU A 29 5.30 -1.05 -1.56
C LEU A 29 5.48 0.22 -0.72
N PHE A 30 4.41 0.98 -0.57
CA PHE A 30 4.41 2.27 0.11
C PHE A 30 3.38 2.30 1.22
N TRP A 31 3.73 2.99 2.31
CA TRP A 31 2.83 3.40 3.37
C TRP A 31 2.49 4.88 3.22
N ASP A 32 1.21 5.19 3.14
CA ASP A 32 0.68 6.55 3.17
C ASP A 32 -0.14 6.72 4.46
N ALA A 33 0.36 7.56 5.36
CA ALA A 33 -0.25 7.76 6.67
C ALA A 33 -1.60 8.48 6.60
N ASP A 34 -1.77 9.39 5.63
CA ASP A 34 -3.02 10.15 5.45
C ASP A 34 -3.94 9.57 4.36
N GLY A 35 -3.38 8.73 3.48
CA GLY A 35 -4.08 7.95 2.46
C GLY A 35 -4.59 8.76 1.27
N THR A 36 -4.32 10.06 1.26
CA THR A 36 -4.82 10.99 0.24
C THR A 36 -3.92 11.02 -0.99
N GLY A 37 -2.70 10.46 -0.90
CA GLY A 37 -1.68 10.60 -1.93
C GLY A 37 -1.11 12.01 -2.06
N ALA A 38 -1.58 12.97 -1.24
CA ALA A 38 -1.06 14.33 -1.18
C ALA A 38 0.12 14.47 -0.20
N GLY A 39 0.22 13.56 0.78
CA GLY A 39 1.40 13.38 1.64
C GLY A 39 2.53 12.61 0.94
N ALA A 40 3.76 12.80 1.41
CA ALA A 40 4.89 12.01 0.95
C ALA A 40 4.80 10.58 1.52
N ALA A 41 4.24 9.66 0.74
CA ALA A 41 4.23 8.25 1.10
C ALA A 41 5.65 7.70 1.25
N VAL A 42 5.84 6.83 2.25
CA VAL A 42 7.15 6.23 2.55
C VAL A 42 7.23 4.87 1.88
N ARG A 43 8.29 4.64 1.09
CA ARG A 43 8.57 3.29 0.55
C ARG A 43 9.04 2.40 1.70
N VAL A 44 8.30 1.33 1.96
CA VAL A 44 8.64 0.35 3.02
C VAL A 44 9.37 -0.87 2.47
N ALA A 45 9.15 -1.23 1.20
CA ALA A 45 9.84 -2.34 0.55
C ALA A 45 9.94 -2.16 -0.97
N THR A 46 10.92 -2.85 -1.57
CA THR A 46 10.97 -3.11 -3.01
C THR A 46 10.79 -4.61 -3.24
N LEU A 47 9.75 -4.99 -3.98
CA LEU A 47 9.33 -6.38 -4.19
C LEU A 47 9.82 -6.89 -5.54
N THR A 48 11.07 -7.33 -5.60
CA THR A 48 11.69 -7.81 -6.84
C THR A 48 10.94 -9.01 -7.42
N GLY A 49 10.61 -8.95 -8.71
CA GLY A 49 9.91 -10.04 -9.42
C GLY A 49 8.39 -10.06 -9.23
N VAL A 50 7.85 -9.23 -8.34
CA VAL A 50 6.40 -9.12 -8.13
C VAL A 50 5.80 -8.20 -9.20
N THR A 51 4.89 -8.72 -10.00
CA THR A 51 4.19 -7.96 -11.06
C THR A 51 2.79 -7.54 -10.66
N ALA A 52 2.20 -8.21 -9.67
CA ALA A 52 0.93 -7.86 -9.05
C ALA A 52 0.98 -8.20 -7.55
N LEU A 53 0.36 -7.35 -6.74
CA LEU A 53 0.13 -7.57 -5.31
C LEU A 53 -1.34 -7.26 -5.03
N THR A 54 -2.00 -8.11 -4.27
CA THR A 54 -3.41 -7.98 -3.89
C THR A 54 -3.55 -7.89 -2.37
N ALA A 55 -4.72 -7.46 -1.89
CA ALA A 55 -5.00 -7.46 -0.45
C ALA A 55 -4.93 -8.87 0.18
N ALA A 56 -5.16 -9.93 -0.61
CA ALA A 56 -5.10 -11.32 -0.14
C ALA A 56 -3.66 -11.78 0.17
N ASP A 57 -2.65 -11.08 -0.35
CA ASP A 57 -1.23 -11.36 -0.09
C ASP A 57 -0.76 -10.80 1.27
N ILE A 58 -1.61 -10.03 1.96
CA ILE A 58 -1.28 -9.37 3.23
C ILE A 58 -2.13 -9.97 4.35
N ALA A 59 -1.48 -10.75 5.21
CA ALA A 59 -2.11 -11.29 6.41
C ALA A 59 -2.03 -10.28 7.56
N LEU A 60 -3.20 -9.87 8.07
CA LEU A 60 -3.28 -9.15 9.33
C LEU A 60 -3.30 -10.15 10.48
N TRP A 61 -2.20 -10.25 11.21
CA TRP A 61 -2.14 -11.00 12.47
C TRP A 61 -2.56 -10.06 13.60
N ILE A 62 -3.68 -10.37 14.25
CA ILE A 62 -4.20 -9.65 15.42
C ILE A 62 -4.03 -10.46 16.70
#